data_AF-R7FRM9-F1
#
_entry.id   AF-R7FRM9-F1
#
_cell.length_a   1.000
_cell.length_b   1.000
_cell.length_c   1.000
_cell.angle_alpha   90.00
_cell.angle_beta   90.00
_cell.angle_gamma   90.00
#
_symmetry.space_group_name_H-M   'P 1'
#
loop_
_entity.id
_entity.type
_entity.pdbx_description
1 polymer ?
#
loop_
_entity_poly.entity_id
_entity_poly.type
_entity_poly.pdbx_seq_one_letter_code
_entity_poly.pdbx_strand_id
1 'polypeptide(L)'
;MNDLSVRALFDIDRRSPLEFMLGYKFVWEVLDDLGNFIVSAGKLLGDEYYSPHENVWIHRSAVVAPSAEIIAPCIIERGATLRHCAYIRGNAYIGDGAVVGNSCEIKNSVLMRGACLPHFNYAGDSVIGRGAHLGAGAVISNLKLDKSNVTVTFGDEKIETGRRKFGAAIGDGAEIGCGAVICPGSVIGKESLIYPLSCVRGYIGERKIYKSNGCIDERRI
;
A
#
# COMPACT_ATOMS: atom_id res chain seq x y z
N MET A 1 10.55 17.56 -4.89
CA MET A 1 10.62 16.30 -5.69
C MET A 1 11.19 15.12 -4.90
N ASN A 2 12.24 15.30 -4.07
CA ASN A 2 12.73 14.20 -3.21
C ASN A 2 11.64 13.63 -2.28
N ASP A 3 10.62 14.42 -1.96
CA ASP A 3 9.50 14.04 -1.10
C ASP A 3 8.58 12.96 -1.68
N LEU A 4 8.69 12.68 -2.98
CA LEU A 4 7.98 11.60 -3.67
C LEU A 4 8.82 10.32 -3.79
N SER A 5 10.05 10.34 -3.27
CA SER A 5 10.93 9.19 -3.32
C SER A 5 10.54 8.12 -2.31
N VAL A 6 10.96 6.89 -2.57
CA VAL A 6 10.78 5.76 -1.65
C VAL A 6 11.32 6.08 -0.26
N ARG A 7 12.51 6.70 -0.18
CA ARG A 7 13.16 7.06 1.09
C ARG A 7 12.41 8.15 1.87
N ALA A 8 11.76 9.07 1.17
CA ALA A 8 10.98 10.12 1.83
C ALA A 8 9.71 9.58 2.49
N LEU A 9 9.15 8.49 1.95
CA LEU A 9 7.85 7.95 2.38
C LEU A 9 7.98 6.73 3.29
N PHE A 10 9.06 5.96 3.16
CA PHE A 10 9.23 4.67 3.84
C PHE A 10 10.62 4.53 4.46
N ASP A 11 10.68 4.17 5.74
CA ASP A 11 11.93 3.74 6.37
C ASP A 11 12.11 2.25 6.12
N ILE A 12 12.99 1.91 5.19
CA ILE A 12 13.31 0.53 4.80
C ILE A 12 14.71 0.18 5.35
N ASP A 13 14.78 -0.80 6.25
CA ASP A 13 16.06 -1.40 6.69
C ASP A 13 16.71 -2.15 5.50
N ARG A 14 18.03 -2.10 5.39
CA ARG A 14 18.79 -2.87 4.40
C ARG A 14 18.62 -4.39 4.54
N ARG A 15 18.21 -4.88 5.71
CA ARG A 15 17.88 -6.30 5.90
C ARG A 15 16.43 -6.64 5.58
N SER A 16 15.62 -5.64 5.20
CA SER A 16 14.25 -5.86 4.78
C SER A 16 14.22 -6.57 3.42
N PRO A 17 13.32 -7.54 3.20
CA PRO A 17 13.04 -8.06 1.86
C PRO A 17 12.68 -6.94 0.87
N LEU A 18 12.11 -5.84 1.37
CA LEU A 18 11.72 -4.67 0.57
C LEU A 18 12.89 -3.73 0.24
N GLU A 19 14.15 -4.08 0.53
CA GLU A 19 15.33 -3.25 0.19
C GLU A 19 15.37 -2.90 -1.31
N PHE A 20 14.92 -3.80 -2.19
CA PHE A 20 14.89 -3.57 -3.65
C PHE A 20 14.16 -2.27 -4.04
N MET A 21 13.17 -1.85 -3.24
CA MET A 21 12.42 -0.61 -3.48
C MET A 21 13.32 0.62 -3.44
N LEU A 22 14.44 0.59 -2.69
CA LEU A 22 15.36 1.71 -2.58
C LEU A 22 16.14 2.02 -3.87
N GLY A 23 16.07 1.14 -4.87
CA GLY A 23 16.65 1.36 -6.19
C GLY A 23 15.81 2.28 -7.09
N TYR A 24 14.56 2.56 -6.73
CA TYR A 24 13.65 3.37 -7.54
C TYR A 24 13.62 4.84 -7.08
N LYS A 25 13.46 5.74 -8.04
CA LYS A 25 13.38 7.17 -7.78
C LYS A 25 11.99 7.52 -7.24
N PHE A 26 10.94 6.98 -7.84
CA PHE A 26 9.56 7.21 -7.46
C PHE A 26 8.88 5.93 -6.99
N VAL A 27 7.96 6.06 -6.03
CA VAL A 27 7.31 4.91 -5.41
C VAL A 27 6.52 4.05 -6.39
N TRP A 28 5.87 4.64 -7.38
CA TRP A 28 5.05 3.89 -8.34
C TRP A 28 5.85 3.01 -9.29
N GLU A 29 7.16 3.24 -9.44
CA GLU A 29 8.05 2.42 -10.27
C GLU A 29 8.29 1.04 -9.62
N VAL A 30 8.22 0.94 -8.29
CA VAL A 30 8.31 -0.33 -7.54
C VAL A 30 7.31 -1.37 -8.05
N LEU A 31 6.14 -0.92 -8.49
CA LEU A 31 5.04 -1.78 -8.90
C LEU A 31 5.28 -2.48 -10.25
N ASP A 32 6.29 -2.07 -11.03
CA ASP A 32 6.66 -2.73 -12.28
C ASP A 32 7.39 -4.06 -12.01
N ASP A 33 8.25 -4.08 -11.01
CA ASP A 33 9.06 -5.25 -10.67
C ASP A 33 8.51 -6.05 -9.47
N LEU A 34 7.40 -5.62 -8.87
CA LEU A 34 6.80 -6.28 -7.70
C LEU A 34 6.54 -7.77 -7.94
N GLY A 35 6.02 -8.16 -9.10
CA GLY A 35 5.79 -9.58 -9.43
C GLY A 35 7.08 -10.39 -9.49
N ASN A 36 8.11 -9.86 -10.15
CA ASN A 36 9.43 -10.49 -10.25
C ASN A 36 10.09 -10.61 -8.88
N PHE A 37 9.97 -9.57 -8.06
CA PHE A 37 10.43 -9.57 -6.67
C PHE A 37 9.74 -10.68 -5.87
N ILE A 38 8.40 -10.75 -5.87
CA ILE A 38 7.66 -11.75 -5.09
C ILE A 38 8.07 -13.16 -5.49
N VAL A 39 8.18 -13.44 -6.79
CA VAL A 39 8.56 -14.79 -7.27
C VAL A 39 10.01 -15.13 -6.91
N SER A 40 10.93 -14.18 -7.09
CA SER A 40 12.36 -14.42 -6.79
C SER A 40 12.62 -14.54 -5.29
N ALA A 41 12.06 -13.64 -4.47
CA ALA A 41 12.17 -13.70 -3.01
C ALA A 41 11.49 -14.96 -2.46
N GLY A 42 10.28 -15.29 -2.94
CA GLY A 42 9.51 -16.45 -2.50
C GLY A 42 10.27 -17.77 -2.67
N LYS A 43 11.01 -17.95 -3.77
CA LYS A 43 11.83 -19.14 -4.03
C LYS A 43 13.00 -19.32 -3.05
N LEU A 44 13.38 -18.26 -2.32
CA LEU A 44 14.46 -18.28 -1.34
C LEU A 44 13.95 -18.44 0.10
N LEU A 45 12.63 -18.44 0.31
CA LEU A 45 12.03 -18.58 1.65
C LEU A 45 12.22 -20.00 2.18
N GLY A 46 12.52 -20.10 3.47
CA GLY A 46 12.80 -21.36 4.15
C GLY A 46 11.55 -22.11 4.61
N ASP A 47 11.77 -23.15 5.42
CA ASP A 47 10.73 -24.06 5.90
C ASP A 47 9.72 -23.37 6.85
N GLU A 48 10.00 -22.15 7.33
CA GLU A 48 9.05 -21.34 8.08
C GLU A 48 7.86 -20.82 7.24
N TYR A 49 7.90 -20.98 5.92
CA TYR A 49 6.78 -20.74 5.01
C TYR A 49 6.19 -22.04 4.49
N TYR A 50 4.91 -22.03 4.17
CA TYR A 50 4.26 -23.07 3.37
C TYR A 50 3.65 -22.45 2.11
N SER A 51 3.49 -23.26 1.07
CA SER A 51 2.93 -22.81 -0.21
C SER A 51 1.65 -23.58 -0.54
N PRO A 52 0.46 -22.98 -0.35
CA PRO A 52 -0.80 -23.64 -0.69
C PRO A 52 -0.98 -23.82 -2.21
N HIS A 53 -0.39 -22.92 -3.01
CA HIS A 53 -0.41 -22.93 -4.47
C HIS A 53 0.92 -22.41 -5.01
N GLU A 54 1.18 -22.62 -6.32
CA GLU A 54 2.37 -22.10 -6.98
C GLU A 54 2.45 -20.58 -6.84
N ASN A 55 3.65 -20.08 -6.51
CA ASN A 55 3.94 -18.66 -6.30
C ASN A 55 3.13 -17.97 -5.19
N VAL A 56 2.61 -18.76 -4.23
CA VAL A 56 2.05 -18.26 -2.98
C VAL A 56 2.89 -18.79 -1.83
N TRP A 57 3.37 -17.89 -0.97
CA TRP A 57 4.14 -18.24 0.22
C TRP A 57 3.53 -17.58 1.45
N ILE A 58 3.25 -18.38 2.46
CA ILE A 58 2.58 -17.92 3.68
C ILE A 58 3.43 -18.37 4.88
N HIS A 59 3.87 -17.41 5.68
CA HIS A 59 4.60 -17.71 6.90
C HIS A 59 3.67 -18.50 7.84
N ARG A 60 4.18 -19.55 8.49
CA ARG A 60 3.37 -20.45 9.34
C ARG A 60 2.65 -19.78 10.51
N SER A 61 3.14 -18.61 10.94
CA SER A 61 2.51 -17.82 12.00
C SER A 61 1.47 -16.81 11.51
N ALA A 62 1.28 -16.68 10.19
CA ALA A 62 0.22 -15.85 9.64
C ALA A 62 -1.14 -16.51 9.88
N VAL A 63 -2.17 -15.70 10.11
CA VAL A 63 -3.54 -16.16 10.32
C VAL A 63 -4.34 -15.84 9.07
N VAL A 64 -4.70 -16.87 8.31
CA VAL A 64 -5.51 -16.73 7.09
C VAL A 64 -6.86 -17.39 7.33
N ALA A 65 -7.92 -16.59 7.24
CA ALA A 65 -9.28 -17.09 7.39
C ALA A 65 -9.65 -18.06 6.25
N PRO A 66 -10.45 -19.11 6.51
CA PRO A 66 -10.81 -20.11 5.50
C PRO A 66 -11.51 -19.55 4.24
N SER A 67 -12.14 -18.38 4.33
CA SER A 67 -12.83 -17.73 3.20
C SER A 67 -12.00 -16.63 2.55
N ALA A 68 -10.74 -16.44 2.94
CA ALA A 68 -9.85 -15.53 2.25
C ALA A 68 -9.37 -16.16 0.93
N GLU A 69 -9.44 -15.41 -0.16
CA GLU A 69 -9.00 -15.85 -1.48
C GLU A 69 -7.67 -15.18 -1.81
N ILE A 70 -6.68 -15.98 -2.20
CA ILE A 70 -5.32 -15.51 -2.51
C ILE A 70 -4.95 -15.96 -3.92
N ILE A 71 -4.86 -14.99 -4.83
CA ILE A 71 -4.40 -15.20 -6.20
C ILE A 71 -2.91 -14.86 -6.28
N ALA A 72 -2.14 -15.76 -6.89
CA ALA A 72 -0.71 -15.61 -7.08
C ALA A 72 -0.32 -14.44 -8.01
N PRO A 73 0.91 -13.92 -7.91
CA PRO A 73 1.92 -14.25 -6.90
C PRO A 73 1.72 -13.45 -5.60
N CYS A 74 1.94 -14.10 -4.45
CA CYS A 74 1.73 -13.48 -3.15
C CYS A 74 2.72 -13.98 -2.08
N ILE A 75 3.29 -13.06 -1.30
CA ILE A 75 3.99 -13.37 -0.05
C ILE A 75 3.20 -12.79 1.12
N ILE A 76 2.95 -13.63 2.13
CA ILE A 76 2.32 -13.26 3.40
C ILE A 76 3.31 -13.55 4.52
N GLU A 77 3.75 -12.49 5.17
CA GLU A 77 4.82 -12.50 6.15
C GLU A 77 4.36 -12.85 7.57
N ARG A 78 5.32 -12.87 8.50
CA ARG A 78 5.14 -13.33 9.87
C ARG A 78 4.03 -12.56 10.60
N GLY A 79 3.07 -13.31 11.13
CA GLY A 79 2.01 -12.76 11.99
C GLY A 79 1.02 -11.86 11.26
N ALA A 80 1.10 -11.76 9.92
CA ALA A 80 0.07 -11.10 9.13
C ALA A 80 -1.28 -11.80 9.32
N THR A 81 -2.36 -11.03 9.23
CA THR A 81 -3.72 -11.54 9.39
C THR A 81 -4.56 -11.19 8.16
N LEU A 82 -5.08 -12.22 7.48
CA LEU A 82 -6.12 -12.10 6.46
C LEU A 82 -7.43 -12.58 7.06
N ARG A 83 -8.38 -11.66 7.23
CA ARG A 83 -9.70 -11.97 7.81
C ARG A 83 -10.65 -12.53 6.75
N HIS A 84 -11.83 -12.96 7.20
CA HIS A 84 -12.84 -13.56 6.33
C HIS A 84 -13.17 -12.67 5.11
N CYS A 85 -13.24 -13.31 3.95
CA CYS A 85 -13.55 -12.67 2.67
C CYS A 85 -12.53 -11.61 2.23
N ALA A 86 -11.32 -11.60 2.79
CA ALA A 86 -10.21 -10.86 2.19
C ALA A 86 -9.92 -11.43 0.80
N TYR A 87 -9.73 -10.56 -0.19
CA TYR A 87 -9.43 -10.95 -1.56
C TYR A 87 -8.12 -10.33 -2.02
N ILE A 88 -7.10 -11.17 -2.20
CA ILE A 88 -5.77 -10.77 -2.62
C ILE A 88 -5.58 -11.17 -4.07
N ARG A 89 -5.17 -10.24 -4.94
CA ARG A 89 -4.92 -10.55 -6.36
C ARG A 89 -3.85 -9.72 -7.05
N GLY A 90 -3.43 -10.18 -8.23
CA GLY A 90 -2.26 -9.61 -8.90
C GLY A 90 -1.01 -9.92 -8.08
N ASN A 91 -0.06 -8.98 -8.02
CA ASN A 91 1.17 -9.15 -7.25
C ASN A 91 0.99 -8.55 -5.84
N ALA A 92 1.01 -9.35 -4.77
CA ALA A 92 0.81 -8.83 -3.42
C ALA A 92 1.92 -9.22 -2.44
N TYR A 93 2.40 -8.23 -1.69
CA TYR A 93 3.27 -8.45 -0.53
C TYR A 93 2.56 -7.96 0.72
N ILE A 94 2.30 -8.88 1.66
CA ILE A 94 1.63 -8.59 2.94
C ILE A 94 2.67 -8.74 4.05
N GLY A 95 3.18 -7.62 4.55
CA GLY A 95 4.31 -7.56 5.48
C GLY A 95 4.00 -8.02 6.90
N ASP A 96 5.06 -8.12 7.71
CA ASP A 96 5.00 -8.61 9.09
C ASP A 96 3.89 -7.94 9.90
N GLY A 97 2.99 -8.73 10.49
CA GLY A 97 1.90 -8.23 11.31
C GLY A 97 0.89 -7.33 10.59
N ALA A 98 0.94 -7.23 9.25
CA ALA A 98 -0.04 -6.47 8.50
C ALA A 98 -1.42 -7.13 8.58
N VAL A 99 -2.47 -6.31 8.53
CA VAL A 99 -3.86 -6.77 8.63
C VAL A 99 -4.59 -6.45 7.33
N VAL A 100 -5.05 -7.49 6.65
CA VAL A 100 -6.05 -7.40 5.59
C VAL A 100 -7.38 -7.86 6.17
N GLY A 101 -8.29 -6.91 6.24
CA GLY A 101 -9.51 -6.97 6.99
C GLY A 101 -10.63 -7.77 6.35
N ASN A 102 -11.78 -7.76 7.04
CA ASN A 102 -12.97 -8.40 6.48
C ASN A 102 -13.41 -7.68 5.21
N SER A 103 -13.67 -8.47 4.16
CA SER A 103 -14.12 -7.98 2.85
C SER A 103 -13.23 -6.86 2.28
N CYS A 104 -11.91 -6.94 2.56
CA CYS A 104 -10.92 -6.06 1.97
C CYS A 104 -10.36 -6.68 0.68
N GLU A 105 -10.18 -5.87 -0.35
CA GLU A 105 -9.55 -6.28 -1.60
C GLU A 105 -8.20 -5.57 -1.76
N ILE A 106 -7.13 -6.37 -1.90
CA ILE A 106 -5.78 -5.89 -2.19
C ILE A 106 -5.39 -6.37 -3.57
N LYS A 107 -4.99 -5.42 -4.43
CA LYS A 107 -4.58 -5.72 -5.81
C LYS A 107 -3.24 -5.10 -6.13
N ASN A 108 -2.28 -5.87 -6.62
CA ASN A 108 -0.99 -5.36 -7.12
C ASN A 108 -0.33 -4.36 -6.15
N SER A 109 -0.16 -4.72 -4.88
CA SER A 109 0.19 -3.75 -3.83
C SER A 109 1.15 -4.31 -2.79
N VAL A 110 1.88 -3.40 -2.14
CA VAL A 110 2.76 -3.70 -1.00
C VAL A 110 2.12 -3.13 0.26
N LEU A 111 1.87 -3.99 1.25
CA LEU A 111 1.52 -3.61 2.61
C LEU A 111 2.74 -3.87 3.48
N MET A 112 3.38 -2.83 3.99
CA MET A 112 4.57 -2.97 4.82
C MET A 112 4.21 -3.42 6.24
N ARG A 113 5.23 -3.66 7.07
CA ARG A 113 5.09 -4.15 8.45
C ARG A 113 4.02 -3.38 9.23
N GLY A 114 3.02 -4.09 9.77
CA GLY A 114 1.97 -3.53 10.60
C GLY A 114 0.97 -2.62 9.87
N ALA A 115 1.01 -2.52 8.54
CA ALA A 115 -0.02 -1.82 7.79
C ALA A 115 -1.39 -2.47 8.05
N CYS A 116 -2.42 -1.66 8.32
CA CYS A 116 -3.71 -2.16 8.78
C CYS A 116 -4.85 -1.59 7.93
N LEU A 117 -5.52 -2.48 7.20
CA LEU A 117 -6.70 -2.22 6.39
C LEU A 117 -7.82 -3.13 6.91
N PRO A 118 -8.54 -2.76 7.98
CA PRO A 118 -9.27 -3.71 8.81
C PRO A 118 -10.68 -4.04 8.34
N HIS A 119 -11.33 -3.18 7.52
CA HIS A 119 -12.75 -3.32 7.18
C HIS A 119 -13.11 -2.67 5.84
N PHE A 120 -13.62 -3.47 4.88
CA PHE A 120 -14.22 -3.00 3.62
C PHE A 120 -13.34 -2.04 2.80
N ASN A 121 -12.02 -2.24 2.84
CA ASN A 121 -11.07 -1.42 2.11
C ASN A 121 -10.81 -2.00 0.70
N TYR A 122 -10.61 -1.12 -0.28
CA TYR A 122 -9.99 -1.50 -1.55
C TYR A 122 -8.67 -0.75 -1.70
N ALA A 123 -7.60 -1.49 -1.97
CA ALA A 123 -6.27 -0.93 -2.26
C ALA A 123 -5.68 -1.59 -3.51
N GLY A 124 -5.69 -0.85 -4.62
CA GLY A 124 -5.13 -1.31 -5.88
C GLY A 124 -3.88 -0.53 -6.30
N ASP A 125 -2.87 -1.20 -6.84
CA ASP A 125 -1.67 -0.58 -7.41
C ASP A 125 -1.03 0.45 -6.46
N SER A 126 -0.79 0.05 -5.20
CA SER A 126 -0.44 0.96 -4.11
C SER A 126 0.71 0.43 -3.24
N VAL A 127 1.39 1.35 -2.56
CA VAL A 127 2.40 1.03 -1.54
C VAL A 127 1.96 1.67 -0.23
N ILE A 128 1.77 0.85 0.80
CA ILE A 128 1.23 1.24 2.10
C ILE A 128 2.29 1.00 3.17
N GLY A 129 2.70 2.07 3.84
CA GLY A 129 3.85 2.15 4.72
C GLY A 129 3.67 1.41 6.04
N ARG A 130 4.78 1.30 6.78
CA ARG A 130 4.84 0.64 8.08
C ARG A 130 3.87 1.31 9.05
N GLY A 131 3.02 0.52 9.69
CA GLY A 131 2.04 1.00 10.67
C GLY A 131 1.01 1.97 10.11
N ALA A 132 0.92 2.15 8.79
CA ALA A 132 -0.12 2.97 8.20
C ALA A 132 -1.48 2.28 8.37
N HIS A 133 -2.53 3.07 8.61
CA HIS A 133 -3.86 2.57 8.90
C HIS A 133 -4.89 3.17 7.95
N LEU A 134 -5.73 2.34 7.34
CA LEU A 134 -6.91 2.81 6.61
C LEU A 134 -8.17 2.53 7.42
N GLY A 135 -8.92 3.57 7.74
CA GLY A 135 -10.20 3.46 8.41
C GLY A 135 -11.21 2.64 7.60
N ALA A 136 -12.25 2.17 8.26
CA ALA A 136 -13.28 1.34 7.64
C ALA A 136 -13.87 2.02 6.39
N GLY A 137 -13.97 1.28 5.30
CA GLY A 137 -14.53 1.78 4.04
C GLY A 137 -13.69 2.84 3.32
N ALA A 138 -12.47 3.14 3.79
CA ALA A 138 -11.55 3.97 3.02
C ALA A 138 -11.09 3.20 1.77
N VAL A 139 -11.07 3.90 0.63
CA VAL A 139 -10.81 3.29 -0.69
C VAL A 139 -9.68 4.03 -1.40
N ILE A 140 -8.72 3.28 -1.93
CA ILE A 140 -7.70 3.79 -2.84
C ILE A 140 -8.10 3.42 -4.28
N SER A 141 -8.55 4.40 -5.04
CA SER A 141 -8.83 4.22 -6.46
C SER A 141 -7.55 4.28 -7.27
N ASN A 142 -7.42 3.41 -8.28
CA ASN A 142 -6.20 3.26 -9.08
C ASN A 142 -6.35 3.61 -10.56
N LEU A 143 -7.54 3.99 -11.03
CA LEU A 143 -7.80 4.27 -12.44
C LEU A 143 -8.50 5.62 -12.59
N LYS A 144 -7.98 6.48 -13.47
CA LYS A 144 -8.65 7.72 -13.86
C LYS A 144 -9.92 7.42 -14.68
N LEU A 145 -10.95 8.24 -14.50
CA LEU A 145 -12.23 8.08 -15.21
C LEU A 145 -12.09 8.19 -16.73
N ASP A 146 -11.21 9.08 -17.20
CA ASP A 146 -10.87 9.25 -18.62
C ASP A 146 -9.96 8.13 -19.17
N LYS A 147 -9.53 7.20 -18.31
CA LYS A 147 -8.66 6.06 -18.63
C LYS A 147 -7.26 6.45 -19.12
N SER A 148 -6.87 7.72 -18.98
CA SER A 148 -5.52 8.21 -19.27
C SER A 148 -4.50 7.68 -18.24
N ASN A 149 -3.21 7.90 -18.52
CA ASN A 149 -2.16 7.59 -17.56
C ASN A 149 -2.33 8.40 -16.27
N VAL A 150 -2.06 7.75 -15.13
CA VAL A 150 -2.12 8.38 -13.82
C VAL A 150 -0.98 9.37 -13.69
N THR A 151 -1.30 10.53 -13.10
CA THR A 151 -0.35 11.61 -12.82
C THR A 151 -0.34 11.89 -11.34
N VAL A 152 0.83 12.17 -10.77
CA VAL A 152 0.97 12.68 -9.40
C VAL A 152 1.08 14.20 -9.45
N THR A 153 0.21 14.89 -8.70
CA THR A 153 0.25 16.36 -8.58
C THR A 153 1.09 16.74 -7.36
N PHE A 154 2.15 17.51 -7.58
CA PHE A 154 3.07 17.99 -6.54
C PHE A 154 3.28 19.50 -6.72
N GLY A 155 2.66 20.32 -5.86
CA GLY A 155 2.55 21.76 -6.11
C GLY A 155 1.81 22.01 -7.42
N ASP A 156 2.39 22.86 -8.28
CA ASP A 156 1.85 23.18 -9.61
C ASP A 156 2.26 22.15 -10.69
N GLU A 157 3.13 21.21 -10.37
CA GLU A 157 3.62 20.22 -11.31
C GLU A 157 2.72 18.98 -11.37
N LYS A 158 2.57 18.44 -12.59
CA LYS A 158 1.98 17.11 -12.82
C LYS A 158 3.04 16.18 -13.35
N ILE A 159 3.35 15.16 -12.57
CA ILE A 159 4.36 14.16 -12.89
C ILE A 159 3.63 12.95 -13.48
N GLU A 160 3.97 12.60 -14.72
CA GLU A 160 3.46 11.38 -15.36
C GLU A 160 4.06 10.15 -14.69
N THR A 161 3.21 9.19 -14.31
CA THR A 161 3.70 7.91 -13.77
C THR A 161 4.07 6.92 -14.87
N GLY A 162 3.62 7.16 -16.11
CA GLY A 162 3.69 6.19 -17.20
C GLY A 162 2.70 5.01 -17.05
N ARG A 163 1.93 4.97 -15.96
CA ARG A 163 1.03 3.86 -15.64
C ARG A 163 -0.42 4.24 -15.93
N ARG A 164 -1.16 3.35 -16.60
CA ARG A 164 -2.62 3.46 -16.69
C ARG A 164 -3.30 3.22 -15.33
N LYS A 165 -2.66 2.47 -14.43
CA LYS A 165 -3.13 2.22 -13.07
C LYS A 165 -2.07 2.51 -12.02
N PHE A 166 -2.41 3.38 -11.08
CA PHE A 166 -1.64 3.67 -9.87
C PHE A 166 -2.61 4.24 -8.83
N GLY A 167 -2.67 3.62 -7.67
CA GLY A 167 -3.52 4.01 -6.56
C GLY A 167 -2.88 5.14 -5.77
N ALA A 168 -2.14 4.76 -4.73
CA ALA A 168 -1.47 5.71 -3.86
C ALA A 168 -0.17 5.18 -3.26
N ALA A 169 0.66 6.11 -2.81
CA ALA A 169 1.71 5.85 -1.84
C ALA A 169 1.29 6.44 -0.49
N ILE A 170 1.16 5.59 0.54
CA ILE A 170 0.75 5.98 1.88
C ILE A 170 1.95 5.81 2.81
N GLY A 171 2.56 6.89 3.27
CA GLY A 171 3.79 6.87 4.06
C GLY A 171 3.65 6.19 5.41
N ASP A 172 4.79 5.89 6.03
CA ASP A 172 4.86 5.23 7.34
C ASP A 172 4.06 6.01 8.41
N GLY A 173 3.26 5.28 9.20
CA GLY A 173 2.46 5.85 10.29
C GLY A 173 1.33 6.80 9.86
N ALA A 174 1.03 6.91 8.56
CA ALA A 174 -0.11 7.70 8.11
C ALA A 174 -1.44 7.03 8.49
N GLU A 175 -2.44 7.84 8.87
CA GLU A 175 -3.77 7.37 9.25
C GLU A 175 -4.81 7.98 8.32
N ILE A 176 -5.55 7.11 7.64
CA ILE A 176 -6.63 7.49 6.73
C ILE A 176 -7.96 7.31 7.44
N GLY A 177 -8.77 8.36 7.53
CA GLY A 177 -10.07 8.31 8.16
C GLY A 177 -11.08 7.41 7.44
N CYS A 178 -12.10 6.96 8.17
CA CYS A 178 -13.15 6.09 7.63
C CYS A 178 -13.87 6.73 6.44
N GLY A 179 -14.17 5.92 5.42
CA GLY A 179 -14.87 6.35 4.21
C GLY A 179 -14.14 7.39 3.36
N ALA A 180 -12.87 7.68 3.64
CA ALA A 180 -12.09 8.58 2.80
C ALA A 180 -11.81 7.94 1.42
N VAL A 181 -11.78 8.78 0.39
CA VAL A 181 -11.46 8.37 -0.98
C VAL A 181 -10.10 8.93 -1.34
N ILE A 182 -9.14 8.04 -1.58
CA ILE A 182 -7.81 8.40 -2.06
C ILE A 182 -7.80 8.27 -3.58
N CYS A 183 -7.67 9.40 -4.28
CA CYS A 183 -7.71 9.44 -5.74
C CYS A 183 -6.45 8.79 -6.35
N PRO A 184 -6.52 8.31 -7.62
CA PRO A 184 -5.36 7.81 -8.32
C PRO A 184 -4.23 8.83 -8.36
N GLY A 185 -3.01 8.41 -8.04
CA GLY A 185 -1.83 9.27 -8.02
C GLY A 185 -1.67 10.11 -6.75
N SER A 186 -2.39 9.79 -5.69
CA SER A 186 -2.20 10.48 -4.41
C SER A 186 -0.98 9.95 -3.66
N VAL A 187 -0.25 10.85 -3.01
CA VAL A 187 0.94 10.51 -2.21
C VAL A 187 0.77 11.18 -0.86
N ILE A 188 0.74 10.39 0.21
CA ILE A 188 0.53 10.87 1.58
C ILE A 188 1.82 10.64 2.35
N GLY A 189 2.39 11.71 2.91
CA GLY A 189 3.62 11.67 3.68
C GLY A 189 3.49 10.91 5.00
N LYS A 190 4.64 10.63 5.61
CA LYS A 190 4.72 9.92 6.90
C LYS A 190 3.90 10.65 7.97
N GLU A 191 3.31 9.88 8.87
CA GLU A 191 2.61 10.39 10.06
C GLU A 191 1.51 11.40 9.74
N SER A 192 0.96 11.41 8.54
CA SER A 192 -0.12 12.32 8.16
C SER A 192 -1.49 11.75 8.50
N LEU A 193 -2.42 12.63 8.88
CA LEU A 193 -3.79 12.31 9.22
C LEU A 193 -4.71 12.80 8.09
N ILE A 194 -5.54 11.91 7.56
CA ILE A 194 -6.61 12.27 6.63
C ILE A 194 -7.93 12.13 7.37
N TYR A 195 -8.76 13.18 7.36
CA TYR A 195 -10.06 13.13 8.01
C TYR A 195 -11.00 12.11 7.36
N PRO A 196 -11.97 11.59 8.13
CA PRO A 196 -13.04 10.76 7.57
C PRO A 196 -13.78 11.48 6.45
N LEU A 197 -14.25 10.71 5.46
CA LEU A 197 -15.01 11.20 4.29
C LEU A 197 -14.28 12.22 3.39
N SER A 198 -12.98 12.44 3.61
CA SER A 198 -12.17 13.32 2.76
C SER A 198 -11.89 12.68 1.40
N CYS A 199 -11.91 13.50 0.33
CA CYS A 199 -11.47 13.11 -1.00
C CYS A 199 -10.09 13.70 -1.27
N VAL A 200 -9.04 12.87 -1.25
CA VAL A 200 -7.64 13.30 -1.34
C VAL A 200 -7.13 13.16 -2.76
N ARG A 201 -6.37 14.16 -3.22
CA ARG A 201 -5.67 14.16 -4.52
C ARG A 201 -4.31 14.83 -4.38
N GLY A 202 -3.32 14.29 -5.08
CA GLY A 202 -1.97 14.85 -5.16
C GLY A 202 -1.15 14.54 -3.91
N TYR A 203 -0.17 15.39 -3.64
CA TYR A 203 0.77 15.22 -2.55
C TYR A 203 0.29 15.90 -1.25
N ILE A 204 0.21 15.12 -0.17
CA ILE A 204 0.07 15.60 1.20
C ILE A 204 1.41 15.39 1.89
N GLY A 205 1.96 16.45 2.49
CA GLY A 205 3.25 16.42 3.17
C GLY A 205 3.32 15.43 4.33
N GLU A 206 4.53 15.19 4.83
CA GLU A 206 4.76 14.51 6.12
C GLU A 206 4.19 15.35 7.28
N ARG A 207 3.66 14.68 8.31
CA ARG A 207 3.08 15.27 9.53
C ARG A 207 2.06 16.36 9.21
N LYS A 208 1.16 16.10 8.27
CA LYS A 208 0.03 16.99 7.93
C LYS A 208 -1.29 16.43 8.40
N ILE A 209 -2.26 17.31 8.62
CA ILE A 209 -3.66 16.97 8.87
C ILE A 209 -4.46 17.49 7.68
N TYR A 210 -4.90 16.60 6.80
CA TYR A 210 -5.78 16.92 5.69
C TYR A 210 -7.23 16.81 6.13
N LYS A 211 -7.97 17.92 6.07
CA LYS A 211 -9.40 17.95 6.38
C LYS A 211 -10.23 17.92 5.10
N SER A 212 -9.89 18.82 4.18
CA SER A 212 -10.54 18.95 2.88
C SER A 212 -9.61 19.68 1.90
N ASN A 213 -10.04 19.85 0.65
CA ASN A 213 -9.22 20.52 -0.35
C ASN A 213 -8.87 21.96 0.07
N GLY A 214 -7.58 22.29 0.11
CA GLY A 214 -7.08 23.58 0.59
C GLY A 214 -7.10 23.76 2.11
N CYS A 215 -7.54 22.77 2.89
CA CYS A 215 -7.56 22.80 4.35
C CYS A 215 -6.62 21.73 4.90
N ILE A 216 -5.36 22.14 5.08
CA ILE A 216 -4.27 21.28 5.56
C ILE A 216 -3.56 21.98 6.71
N ASP A 217 -3.50 21.33 7.87
CA ASP A 217 -2.79 21.82 9.06
C ASP A 217 -1.52 21.01 9.35
N GLU A 218 -0.67 21.51 10.24
CA GLU A 218 0.46 20.75 10.80
C GLU A 218 -0.04 19.75 11.87
N ARG A 219 0.48 18.51 11.84
CA ARG A 219 0.36 17.55 12.95
C ARG A 219 1.49 17.82 13.93
N ARG A 220 1.16 18.37 15.10
CA ARG A 220 2.10 18.51 16.22
C ARG A 220 2.07 17.19 17.01
N ILE A 221 3.26 16.60 17.23
CA ILE A 221 3.48 15.37 18.01
C ILE A 221 4.18 15.76 19.30
#